data_AF-A0A8J3R1G0-F1
#
_entry.id   AF-A0A8J3R1G0-F1
#
_cell.length_a   1.000
_cell.length_b   1.000
_cell.length_c   1.000
_cell.angle_alpha   90.00
_cell.angle_beta   90.00
_cell.angle_gamma   90.00
#
_symmetry.space_group_name_H-M   'P 1'
#
loop_
_entity.id
_entity.type
_entity.pdbx_description
1 polymer ?
#
loop_
_entity_poly.entity_id
_entity_poly.type
_entity_poly.pdbx_seq_one_letter_code
_entity_poly.pdbx_strand_id
1 'polypeptide(L)'
;MADPDRGFDAIVVGEFERAFYGDQYKQLAPPFALYGVQLWLPELNGPVDATNELHVSLLALLGVHSRREAQRSRFRSKAAMRAQVIEQGRHLGGRPPYGYRLVDAGPHPNAGHAKWGRRAQRLEPEPTSAPHVQWMFAQRLAGRSVAGIALGS
;
A
#
# COMPACT_ATOMS: atom_id res chain seq x y z
N MET A 1 10.70 26.28 -14.40
CA MET A 1 11.78 27.29 -14.28
C MET A 1 12.47 27.01 -12.96
N ALA A 2 13.79 26.77 -12.96
CA ALA A 2 14.51 26.42 -11.74
C ALA A 2 14.54 27.61 -10.79
N ASP A 3 14.06 27.42 -9.55
CA ASP A 3 14.18 28.41 -8.49
C ASP A 3 15.67 28.58 -8.11
N PRO A 4 16.26 29.79 -8.32
CA PRO A 4 17.64 30.09 -7.95
C PRO A 4 17.88 30.12 -6.44
N ASP A 5 16.83 30.35 -5.63
CA ASP A 5 16.92 30.53 -4.18
C ASP A 5 16.65 29.23 -3.40
N ARG A 6 16.63 28.07 -4.10
CA ARG A 6 16.31 26.77 -3.49
C ARG A 6 17.22 26.38 -2.33
N GLY A 7 18.45 26.89 -2.29
CA GLY A 7 19.40 26.65 -1.20
C GLY A 7 20.05 25.26 -1.21
N PHE A 8 19.77 24.41 -2.19
CA PHE A 8 20.46 23.14 -2.41
C PHE A 8 20.49 22.72 -3.89
N ASP A 9 21.53 21.97 -4.24
CA ASP A 9 21.83 21.44 -5.57
C ASP A 9 22.00 19.91 -5.57
N ALA A 10 21.94 19.26 -4.41
CA ALA A 10 22.08 17.82 -4.29
C ALA A 10 21.20 17.22 -3.18
N ILE A 11 20.83 15.95 -3.38
CA ILE A 11 20.15 15.11 -2.39
C ILE A 11 21.05 13.90 -2.11
N VAL A 12 21.42 13.70 -0.85
CA VAL A 12 22.19 12.53 -0.41
C VAL A 12 21.24 11.50 0.18
N VAL A 13 21.24 10.28 -0.37
CA VAL A 13 20.42 9.18 0.12
C VAL A 13 21.33 8.13 0.75
N GLY A 14 21.16 7.88 2.05
CA GLY A 14 21.99 6.91 2.77
C GLY A 14 21.75 5.45 2.39
N GLU A 15 20.54 5.10 1.93
CA GLU A 15 20.18 3.77 1.45
C GLU A 15 19.17 3.90 0.30
N PHE A 16 19.53 3.45 -0.90
CA PHE A 16 18.66 3.58 -2.07
C PHE A 16 17.27 2.96 -1.84
N GLU A 17 17.23 1.79 -1.19
CA GLU A 17 16.01 1.00 -1.00
C GLU A 17 15.00 1.66 -0.05
N ARG A 18 15.45 2.57 0.80
CA ARG A 18 14.58 3.34 1.69
C ARG A 18 14.02 4.60 1.02
N ALA A 19 14.77 5.18 0.09
CA ALA A 19 14.37 6.42 -0.58
C ALA A 19 13.56 6.17 -1.86
N PHE A 20 13.80 5.06 -2.55
CA PHE A 20 13.18 4.76 -3.84
C PHE A 20 12.62 3.34 -3.90
N TYR A 21 11.49 3.20 -4.60
CA TYR A 21 10.83 1.93 -4.85
C TYR A 21 10.74 1.62 -6.34
N GLY A 22 11.30 0.47 -6.77
CA GLY A 22 11.25 0.07 -8.18
C GLY A 22 11.90 1.09 -9.12
N ASP A 23 11.20 1.46 -10.19
CA ASP A 23 11.68 2.43 -11.19
C ASP A 23 11.44 3.90 -10.80
N GLN A 24 11.12 4.21 -9.54
CA GLN A 24 10.77 5.56 -9.09
C GLN A 24 11.87 6.59 -9.39
N TYR A 25 13.15 6.23 -9.29
CA TYR A 25 14.24 7.12 -9.69
C TYR A 25 14.16 7.54 -11.16
N LYS A 26 13.81 6.63 -12.08
CA LYS A 26 13.67 6.97 -13.52
C LYS A 26 12.60 8.03 -13.76
N GLN A 27 11.57 8.06 -12.92
CA GLN A 27 10.51 9.08 -12.99
C GLN A 27 10.98 10.42 -12.40
N LEU A 28 11.91 10.39 -11.45
CA LEU A 28 12.47 11.57 -10.78
C LEU A 28 13.73 12.12 -11.46
N ALA A 29 14.40 11.35 -12.32
CA ALA A 29 15.59 11.80 -13.03
C ALA A 29 15.34 13.02 -13.95
N PRO A 30 14.25 13.07 -14.76
CA PRO A 30 13.94 14.25 -15.56
C PRO A 30 13.71 15.53 -14.74
N PRO A 31 12.89 15.54 -13.65
CA PRO A 31 12.75 16.73 -12.83
C PRO A 31 14.06 17.08 -12.11
N PHE A 32 14.83 16.12 -11.62
CA PHE A 32 16.14 16.40 -11.02
C PHE A 32 17.08 17.10 -12.01
N ALA A 33 17.18 16.61 -13.24
CA ALA A 33 17.98 17.23 -14.29
C ALA A 33 17.48 18.65 -14.64
N LEU A 34 16.16 18.84 -14.80
CA LEU A 34 15.56 20.16 -15.09
C LEU A 34 15.89 21.19 -14.00
N TYR A 35 15.96 20.74 -12.76
CA TYR A 35 16.20 21.58 -11.60
C TYR A 35 17.67 21.66 -11.19
N GLY A 36 18.57 20.98 -11.91
CA GLY A 36 20.00 20.94 -11.59
C GLY A 36 20.32 20.21 -10.28
N VAL A 37 19.45 19.30 -9.83
CA VAL A 37 19.63 18.56 -8.58
C VAL A 37 20.34 17.24 -8.84
N GLN A 38 21.47 17.02 -8.17
CA GLN A 38 22.19 15.75 -8.21
C GLN A 38 21.69 14.79 -7.13
N LEU A 39 21.54 13.51 -7.47
CA LEU A 39 21.34 12.45 -6.48
C LEU A 39 22.69 11.85 -6.11
N TRP A 40 22.99 11.71 -4.83
CA TRP A 40 24.20 11.07 -4.32
C TRP A 40 23.86 9.76 -3.62
N LEU A 41 24.62 8.71 -3.95
CA LEU A 41 24.45 7.37 -3.39
C LEU A 41 25.80 6.83 -2.84
N PRO A 42 25.84 6.33 -1.60
CA PRO A 42 27.00 5.66 -1.03
C PRO A 42 27.49 4.49 -1.90
N GLU A 43 26.59 3.76 -2.54
CA GLU A 43 26.90 2.62 -3.40
C GLU A 43 27.74 3.01 -4.63
N LEU A 44 27.68 4.28 -5.05
CA LEU A 44 28.46 4.85 -6.14
C LEU A 44 29.65 5.69 -5.63
N ASN A 45 29.73 5.94 -4.32
CA ASN A 45 30.67 6.90 -3.71
C ASN A 45 30.66 8.26 -4.43
N GLY A 46 29.50 8.70 -4.92
CA GLY A 46 29.43 9.82 -5.84
C GLY A 46 28.02 10.18 -6.31
N PRO A 47 27.92 11.22 -7.16
CA PRO A 47 26.67 11.58 -7.80
C PRO A 47 26.27 10.53 -8.83
N VAL A 48 24.97 10.33 -8.97
CA VAL A 48 24.38 9.47 -9.98
C VAL A 48 24.44 10.18 -11.34
N ASP A 49 25.26 9.64 -12.23
CA ASP A 49 25.23 9.97 -13.65
C ASP A 49 24.19 9.12 -14.40
N ALA A 50 23.09 9.76 -14.82
CA ALA A 50 22.02 9.11 -15.58
C ALA A 50 22.39 8.80 -17.05
N THR A 51 23.52 9.30 -17.53
CA THR A 51 24.06 9.01 -18.88
C THR A 51 25.03 7.83 -18.87
N ASN A 52 25.49 7.43 -17.69
CA ASN A 52 26.39 6.29 -17.50
C ASN A 52 25.60 4.98 -17.37
N GLU A 53 25.79 4.06 -18.31
CA GLU A 53 25.10 2.77 -18.35
C GLU A 53 25.32 1.91 -17.08
N LEU A 54 26.50 1.99 -16.46
CA LEU A 54 26.80 1.25 -15.23
C LEU A 54 25.95 1.77 -14.06
N HIS A 55 25.83 3.09 -13.94
CA HIS A 55 25.01 3.72 -12.91
C HIS A 55 23.53 3.38 -13.12
N VAL A 56 23.03 3.50 -14.35
CA VAL A 56 21.65 3.13 -14.69
C VAL A 56 21.37 1.66 -14.38
N SER A 57 22.31 0.76 -14.69
CA SER A 57 22.18 -0.67 -14.40
C SER A 57 22.15 -0.96 -12.89
N LEU A 58 23.00 -0.30 -12.10
CA LEU A 58 22.99 -0.42 -10.64
C LEU A 58 21.64 0.04 -10.06
N LEU A 59 21.13 1.20 -10.48
CA LEU A 59 19.84 1.72 -10.02
C LEU A 59 18.69 0.77 -10.34
N ALA A 60 18.71 0.15 -11.52
CA ALA A 60 17.72 -0.85 -11.89
C ALA A 60 17.78 -2.08 -10.97
N LEU A 61 18.98 -2.58 -10.66
CA LEU A 61 19.18 -3.69 -9.73
C LEU A 61 18.69 -3.37 -8.32
N LEU A 62 19.09 -2.21 -7.78
CA LEU A 62 18.65 -1.73 -6.47
C LEU A 62 17.12 -1.52 -6.42
N GLY A 63 16.53 -1.01 -7.52
CA GLY A 63 15.08 -0.89 -7.67
C GLY A 63 14.36 -2.24 -7.61
N VAL A 64 14.91 -3.27 -8.26
CA VAL A 64 14.38 -4.65 -8.18
C VAL A 64 14.48 -5.20 -6.76
N HIS A 65 15.60 -4.97 -6.06
CA HIS A 65 15.79 -5.45 -4.69
C HIS A 65 14.82 -4.77 -3.71
N SER A 66 14.75 -3.43 -3.73
CA SER A 66 13.78 -2.64 -2.95
C SER A 66 12.33 -3.10 -3.18
N ARG A 67 11.95 -3.35 -4.45
CA ARG A 67 10.62 -3.86 -4.77
C ARG A 67 10.36 -5.23 -4.16
N ARG A 68 11.32 -6.14 -4.21
CA ARG A 68 11.22 -7.48 -3.61
C ARG A 68 11.13 -7.41 -2.08
N GLU A 69 11.94 -6.56 -1.44
CA GLU A 69 11.90 -6.28 0.00
C GLU A 69 10.49 -5.89 0.45
N ALA A 70 9.95 -4.85 -0.19
CA ALA A 70 8.64 -4.29 0.12
C ALA A 70 7.52 -5.29 -0.18
N GLN A 71 7.61 -6.07 -1.27
CA GLN A 71 6.68 -7.15 -1.54
C GLN A 71 6.71 -8.23 -0.45
N ARG A 72 7.90 -8.70 -0.04
CA ARG A 72 8.06 -9.68 1.05
C ARG A 72 7.45 -9.18 2.35
N SER A 73 7.71 -7.92 2.71
CA SER A 73 7.13 -7.29 3.91
C SER A 73 5.59 -7.24 3.84
N ARG A 74 5.04 -6.84 2.70
CA ARG A 74 3.59 -6.82 2.45
C ARG A 74 2.97 -8.22 2.53
N PHE A 75 3.62 -9.23 1.95
CA PHE A 75 3.13 -10.61 2.01
C PHE A 75 3.11 -11.14 3.43
N ARG A 76 4.18 -10.94 4.21
CA ARG A 76 4.24 -11.33 5.62
C ARG A 76 3.15 -10.63 6.45
N SER A 77 2.98 -9.33 6.24
CA SER A 77 1.92 -8.56 6.91
C SER A 77 0.53 -9.11 6.58
N LYS A 78 0.24 -9.34 5.29
CA LYS A 78 -1.05 -9.89 4.84
C LYS A 78 -1.28 -11.31 5.37
N ALA A 79 -0.25 -12.15 5.42
CA ALA A 79 -0.33 -13.50 5.96
C ALA A 79 -0.63 -13.47 7.47
N ALA A 80 0.08 -12.64 8.23
CA ALA A 80 -0.17 -12.45 9.67
C ALA A 80 -1.58 -11.91 9.94
N MET A 81 -2.04 -10.93 9.15
CA MET A 81 -3.41 -10.43 9.21
C MET A 81 -4.42 -11.55 8.92
N ARG A 82 -4.19 -12.36 7.88
CA ARG A 82 -5.08 -13.47 7.54
C ARG A 82 -5.15 -14.50 8.66
N ALA A 83 -4.01 -14.87 9.26
CA ALA A 83 -3.96 -15.77 10.41
C ALA A 83 -4.76 -15.20 11.60
N GLN A 84 -4.60 -13.90 11.91
CA GLN A 84 -5.39 -13.25 12.96
C GLN A 84 -6.90 -13.29 12.69
N VAL A 85 -7.35 -13.11 11.45
CA VAL A 85 -8.78 -13.22 11.11
C VAL A 85 -9.28 -14.65 11.31
N ILE A 86 -8.52 -15.65 10.84
CA ILE A 86 -8.91 -17.07 10.93
C ILE A 86 -8.94 -17.54 12.39
N GLU A 87 -7.90 -17.22 13.16
CA GLU A 87 -7.73 -17.70 14.54
C GLU A 87 -8.58 -16.91 15.55
N GLN A 88 -8.73 -15.61 15.35
CA GLN A 88 -9.37 -14.72 16.33
C GLN A 88 -10.78 -14.26 15.91
N GLY A 89 -11.20 -14.55 14.67
CA GLY A 89 -12.53 -14.21 14.15
C GLY A 89 -12.87 -12.72 14.12
N ARG A 90 -11.87 -11.85 14.29
CA ARG A 90 -12.06 -10.41 14.48
C ARG A 90 -11.78 -9.60 13.22
N HIS A 91 -12.46 -8.46 13.12
CA HIS A 91 -12.17 -7.39 12.18
C HIS A 91 -10.84 -6.71 12.53
N LEU A 92 -10.00 -6.50 11.52
CA LEU A 92 -8.64 -5.96 11.71
C LEU A 92 -8.55 -4.44 11.53
N GLY A 93 -9.69 -3.76 11.32
CA GLY A 93 -9.78 -2.30 11.23
C GLY A 93 -10.25 -1.80 9.87
N GLY A 94 -10.39 -0.47 9.78
CA GLY A 94 -10.99 0.20 8.63
C GLY A 94 -12.52 0.12 8.61
N ARG A 95 -13.12 0.78 7.61
CA ARG A 95 -14.57 0.83 7.43
C ARG A 95 -15.13 -0.56 7.09
N PRO A 96 -16.24 -1.00 7.71
CA PRO A 96 -16.89 -2.24 7.31
C PRO A 96 -17.33 -2.19 5.85
N PRO A 97 -17.26 -3.31 5.09
CA PRO A 97 -17.79 -3.40 3.74
C PRO A 97 -19.30 -3.09 3.69
N TYR A 98 -19.78 -2.58 2.56
CA TYR A 98 -21.23 -2.39 2.35
C TYR A 98 -21.99 -3.71 2.53
N GLY A 99 -23.14 -3.67 3.20
CA GLY A 99 -23.88 -4.87 3.60
C GLY A 99 -23.44 -5.47 4.93
N TYR A 100 -22.41 -4.93 5.59
CA TYR A 100 -21.94 -5.39 6.89
C TYR A 100 -21.83 -4.22 7.88
N ARG A 101 -21.99 -4.54 9.16
CA ARG A 101 -21.70 -3.64 10.28
C ARG A 101 -20.69 -4.26 11.23
N LEU A 102 -20.03 -3.42 12.01
CA LEU A 102 -19.17 -3.86 13.11
C LEU A 102 -20.02 -4.05 14.36
N VAL A 103 -19.88 -5.21 14.99
CA VAL A 103 -20.45 -5.47 16.31
C VAL A 103 -19.34 -5.85 17.29
N ASP A 104 -19.61 -5.60 18.56
CA ASP A 104 -18.70 -5.97 19.64
C ASP A 104 -18.54 -7.50 19.71
N ALA A 105 -17.29 -7.96 19.81
CA ALA A 105 -16.93 -9.36 19.90
C ALA A 105 -16.23 -9.69 21.24
N GLY A 106 -16.29 -8.78 22.22
CA GLY A 106 -15.73 -9.00 23.56
C GLY A 106 -14.35 -8.37 23.76
N PRO A 107 -13.66 -8.73 24.86
CA PRO A 107 -12.31 -8.24 25.14
C PRO A 107 -11.32 -8.54 24.01
N HIS A 108 -10.41 -7.61 23.72
CA HIS A 108 -9.39 -7.82 22.68
C HIS A 108 -8.42 -8.96 23.10
N PRO A 109 -8.04 -9.89 22.19
CA PRO A 109 -7.20 -11.05 22.54
C PRO A 109 -5.80 -10.67 23.05
N ASN A 110 -5.24 -9.56 22.55
CA ASN A 110 -4.07 -8.93 23.18
C ASN A 110 -4.48 -8.23 24.49
N ALA A 111 -3.99 -8.74 25.62
CA ALA A 111 -4.29 -8.23 26.95
C ALA A 111 -3.87 -6.76 27.17
N GLY A 112 -2.78 -6.30 26.55
CA GLY A 112 -2.37 -4.89 26.61
C GLY A 112 -3.39 -3.96 25.95
N HIS A 113 -3.90 -4.36 24.78
CA HIS A 113 -4.98 -3.64 24.11
C HIS A 113 -6.29 -3.69 24.91
N ALA A 114 -6.61 -4.84 25.51
CA ALA A 114 -7.81 -4.97 26.35
C ALA A 114 -7.74 -4.05 27.59
N LYS A 115 -6.57 -3.93 28.24
CA LYS A 115 -6.35 -2.99 29.35
C LYS A 115 -6.56 -1.53 28.94
N TRP A 116 -6.28 -1.18 27.70
CA TRP A 116 -6.57 0.14 27.13
C TRP A 116 -8.04 0.31 26.69
N GLY A 117 -8.93 -0.60 27.07
CA GLY A 117 -10.35 -0.57 26.74
C GLY A 117 -10.67 -0.95 25.30
N ARG A 118 -9.69 -1.39 24.49
CA ARG A 118 -9.96 -1.85 23.13
C ARG A 118 -10.72 -3.17 23.18
N ARG A 119 -11.75 -3.27 22.34
CA ARG A 119 -12.58 -4.46 22.20
C ARG A 119 -12.35 -5.09 20.84
N ALA A 120 -12.50 -6.41 20.77
CA ALA A 120 -12.58 -7.09 19.50
C ALA A 120 -13.87 -6.69 18.81
N GLN A 121 -13.84 -6.56 17.48
CA GLN A 121 -15.03 -6.33 16.68
C GLN A 121 -15.13 -7.44 15.65
N ARG A 122 -16.34 -7.79 15.24
CA ARG A 122 -16.60 -8.72 14.13
C ARG A 122 -17.56 -8.10 13.12
N LEU A 123 -17.59 -8.67 11.93
CA LEU A 123 -18.55 -8.28 10.90
C LEU A 123 -19.83 -9.10 11.04
N GLU A 124 -20.97 -8.42 11.00
CA GLU A 124 -22.27 -9.05 10.86
C GLU A 124 -23.04 -8.42 9.69
N PRO A 125 -23.92 -9.17 9.01
CA PRO A 125 -24.80 -8.61 7.99
C PRO A 125 -25.62 -7.44 8.55
N GLU A 126 -25.57 -6.31 7.87
CA GLU A 126 -26.35 -5.13 8.25
C GLU A 126 -27.78 -5.30 7.73
N PRO A 127 -28.83 -5.33 8.59
CA PRO A 127 -30.19 -5.70 8.18
C PRO A 127 -30.76 -4.91 6.99
N THR A 128 -30.37 -3.65 6.85
CA THR A 128 -30.85 -2.76 5.80
C THR A 128 -30.14 -2.95 4.46
N SER A 129 -28.83 -3.19 4.47
CA SER A 129 -28.00 -3.21 3.26
C SER A 129 -27.57 -4.62 2.83
N ALA A 130 -27.54 -5.59 3.76
CA ALA A 130 -27.23 -6.98 3.45
C ALA A 130 -28.19 -7.60 2.41
N PRO A 131 -29.52 -7.36 2.47
CA PRO A 131 -30.43 -7.88 1.45
C PRO A 131 -30.10 -7.39 0.04
N HIS A 132 -29.65 -6.14 -0.12
CA HIS A 132 -29.23 -5.61 -1.41
C HIS A 132 -28.01 -6.34 -1.96
N VAL A 133 -27.02 -6.63 -1.11
CA VAL A 133 -25.82 -7.38 -1.52
C VAL A 133 -26.20 -8.80 -1.95
N GLN A 134 -27.04 -9.49 -1.17
CA GLN A 134 -27.54 -10.82 -1.52
C GLN A 134 -28.28 -10.80 -2.86
N TRP A 135 -29.16 -9.82 -3.07
CA TRP A 135 -29.88 -9.64 -4.32
C TRP A 135 -28.93 -9.39 -5.50
N MET A 136 -27.94 -8.51 -5.36
CA MET A 136 -26.94 -8.24 -6.41
C MET A 136 -26.20 -9.52 -6.82
N PHE A 137 -25.77 -10.34 -5.86
CA PHE A 137 -25.12 -11.63 -6.15
C PHE A 137 -26.07 -12.62 -6.82
N ALA A 138 -27.34 -12.69 -6.39
CA ALA A 138 -28.35 -13.52 -7.05
C ALA A 138 -28.55 -13.11 -8.51
N GLN A 139 -28.62 -11.80 -8.81
CA GLN A 139 -28.71 -11.31 -10.19
C GLN A 139 -27.48 -11.66 -11.03
N ARG A 140 -26.26 -11.57 -10.44
CA ARG A 140 -25.02 -11.96 -11.11
C ARG A 140 -24.98 -13.45 -11.42
N LEU A 141 -25.42 -14.30 -10.49
CA LEU A 141 -25.53 -15.75 -10.69
C LEU A 141 -26.58 -16.10 -11.76
N ALA A 142 -27.66 -15.32 -11.85
CA ALA A 142 -28.66 -15.42 -12.92
C ALA A 142 -28.18 -14.86 -14.27
N GLY A 143 -26.91 -14.45 -14.40
CA GLY A 143 -26.31 -13.99 -15.65
C GLY A 143 -26.49 -12.50 -15.96
N ARG A 144 -27.08 -11.69 -15.07
CA ARG A 144 -27.19 -10.25 -15.31
C ARG A 144 -25.84 -9.55 -15.23
N SER A 145 -25.63 -8.57 -16.11
CA SER A 145 -24.44 -7.71 -16.08
C SER A 145 -24.53 -6.69 -14.94
N VAL A 146 -23.38 -6.17 -14.50
CA VAL A 146 -23.34 -5.11 -13.47
C VAL A 146 -24.12 -3.88 -13.91
N ALA A 147 -24.00 -3.48 -15.18
CA ALA A 147 -24.77 -2.36 -15.74
C ALA A 147 -26.29 -2.63 -15.71
N GLY A 148 -26.72 -3.85 -16.03
CA GLY A 148 -28.13 -4.24 -15.98
C GLY A 148 -28.71 -4.26 -14.57
N ILE A 149 -27.88 -4.54 -13.56
CA ILE A 149 -28.26 -4.46 -12.14
C ILE A 149 -28.37 -3.00 -11.68
N ALA A 150 -27.45 -2.13 -12.12
CA ALA A 150 -27.41 -0.73 -11.71
C ALA A 150 -28.54 0.12 -12.32
N LEU A 151 -28.95 -0.20 -13.56
CA LEU A 151 -29.90 0.63 -14.32
C LEU A 151 -31.37 0.26 -14.10
N GLY A 152 -31.67 -0.91 -13.52
CA GLY A 152 -33.04 -1.39 -13.32
C GLY A 152 -33.77 -1.63 -14.65
N SER A 153 -33.88 -2.88 -15.07
CA SER A 153 -34.71 -3.23 -16.24
C SER A 153 -36.17 -3.34 -15.85
#